data_AF-A0A518EL66-F1
#
_entry.id   AF-A0A518EL66-F1
#
_cell.length_a   1.000
_cell.length_b   1.000
_cell.length_c   1.000
_cell.angle_alpha   90.00
_cell.angle_beta   90.00
_cell.angle_gamma   90.00
#
_symmetry.space_group_name_H-M   'P 1'
#
loop_
_entity.id
_entity.type
_entity.pdbx_description
1 polymer ?
#
loop_
_entity_poly.entity_id
_entity_poly.type
_entity_poly.pdbx_seq_one_letter_code
_entity_poly.pdbx_strand_id
1 'polypeptide(L)'
;MYRTLPYVLAALAPVISASSVQAQSFTLRFIDGNLNGAQAVAAADFNGDGLLDVAVSASFDGRIFLFRQFPNGGWGRIQVAFGTLCVSSLDAADVDGDGDPDLLASCNGSNRLVWYVNDGNTFSAQQITSNLFVRSSKAVDLDADGRLDVLVAAEGSNGVAWFKNLGGGTFGPVQWIVGSSSAASHVEAVDIDADGDPDLAVVGFSGSSVSWHENLGGGIFSAPQEVATGLGTMTGVAAGDLDADGDADLVACATNGGPIVWFENLGTGFGAAQTVVSTGPEWTSVEVADLDGDRRLDIAASGESAPGSISFLRNLGGGSFAAPVAASGINNPAYSTAAVDVDGDGDLDLVQPAFQQDRIYWLENQTTSYGGIGAKVCWPAEVCSSGFPGEISASGSLEASMASTMLTATSLPPSTFGFILASRGAQEMYPVMNSVGRLCIGPEVGRGVGGAILASDAAGSFSIAVDFAAMPTSTTSVPVMQGDVWYVQAWFRDADPGVGVTSNFTDALRLQYR
;
A
#
# COMPACT_ATOMS: atom_id res chain seq x y z
N MET A 1 -25.24 -46.60 -60.10
CA MET A 1 -24.86 -45.26 -60.57
C MET A 1 -24.96 -44.32 -59.38
N TYR A 2 -23.92 -44.22 -58.56
CA TYR A 2 -23.83 -43.26 -57.45
C TYR A 2 -22.39 -42.78 -57.34
N ARG A 3 -22.23 -41.46 -57.44
CA ARG A 3 -20.98 -40.70 -57.39
C ARG A 3 -20.44 -40.66 -55.96
N THR A 4 -19.14 -40.87 -55.80
CA THR A 4 -18.37 -40.46 -54.63
C THR A 4 -17.85 -39.03 -54.84
N LEU A 5 -18.11 -38.15 -53.88
CA LEU A 5 -17.44 -36.85 -53.72
C LEU A 5 -16.49 -36.96 -52.52
N PRO A 6 -15.25 -36.45 -52.59
CA PRO A 6 -14.35 -36.41 -51.45
C PRO A 6 -14.67 -35.21 -50.54
N TYR A 7 -14.74 -35.45 -49.24
CA TYR A 7 -14.71 -34.41 -48.21
C TYR A 7 -13.29 -33.84 -48.13
N VAL A 8 -13.16 -32.53 -48.32
CA VAL A 8 -11.95 -31.77 -47.98
C VAL A 8 -12.09 -31.34 -46.52
N LEU A 9 -11.20 -31.83 -45.65
CA LEU A 9 -11.01 -31.29 -44.30
C LEU A 9 -10.42 -29.88 -44.44
N ALA A 10 -11.20 -28.85 -44.10
CA ALA A 10 -10.66 -27.54 -43.80
C ALA A 10 -10.18 -27.55 -42.35
N ALA A 11 -8.86 -27.53 -42.14
CA ALA A 11 -8.27 -27.28 -40.83
C ALA A 11 -8.50 -25.82 -40.47
N LEU A 12 -9.39 -25.57 -39.50
CA LEU A 12 -9.48 -24.27 -38.83
C LEU A 12 -8.23 -24.15 -37.94
N ALA A 13 -7.42 -23.12 -38.20
CA ALA A 13 -6.35 -22.71 -37.30
C ALA A 13 -6.94 -22.35 -35.93
N PRO A 14 -6.26 -22.66 -34.81
CA PRO A 14 -6.72 -22.24 -33.51
C PRO A 14 -6.64 -20.71 -33.43
N VAL A 15 -7.78 -20.10 -33.14
CA VAL A 15 -7.87 -18.71 -32.69
C VAL A 15 -7.10 -18.62 -31.38
N ILE A 16 -5.98 -17.90 -31.38
CA ILE A 16 -5.29 -17.51 -30.15
C ILE A 16 -6.17 -16.44 -29.50
N SER A 17 -6.95 -16.83 -28.51
CA SER A 17 -7.53 -15.88 -27.55
C SER A 17 -6.45 -15.52 -26.53
N ALA A 18 -5.93 -14.29 -26.61
CA ALA A 18 -5.46 -13.57 -25.42
C ALA A 18 -6.65 -13.42 -24.44
N SER A 19 -6.52 -13.46 -23.12
CA SER A 19 -5.37 -13.28 -22.23
C SER A 19 -5.44 -14.32 -21.10
N SER A 20 -4.33 -14.99 -20.80
CA SER A 20 -4.17 -15.62 -19.49
C SER A 20 -3.84 -14.51 -18.51
N VAL A 21 -4.85 -13.98 -17.83
CA VAL A 21 -4.63 -13.15 -16.63
C VAL A 21 -3.82 -14.01 -15.67
N GLN A 22 -2.58 -13.62 -15.39
CA GLN A 22 -1.76 -14.28 -14.39
C GLN A 22 -2.48 -14.08 -13.06
N ALA A 23 -2.87 -15.18 -12.41
CA ALA A 23 -3.49 -15.09 -11.09
C ALA A 23 -2.46 -14.46 -10.15
N GLN A 24 -2.88 -13.44 -9.39
CA GLN A 24 -2.09 -12.90 -8.29
C GLN A 24 -1.56 -14.07 -7.46
N SER A 25 -0.24 -14.16 -7.33
CA SER A 25 0.41 -15.25 -6.62
C SER A 25 1.27 -14.69 -5.52
N PHE A 26 1.01 -15.14 -4.30
CA PHE A 26 1.83 -14.83 -3.14
C PHE A 26 2.73 -16.00 -2.81
N THR A 27 4.00 -15.73 -2.54
CA THR A 27 4.92 -16.68 -1.92
C THR A 27 4.99 -16.45 -0.42
N LEU A 28 4.64 -17.48 0.34
CA LEU A 28 4.73 -17.40 1.79
C LEU A 28 6.19 -17.39 2.27
N ARG A 29 6.58 -16.31 2.95
CA ARG A 29 7.86 -16.15 3.67
C ARG A 29 7.62 -16.15 5.17
N PHE A 30 8.53 -16.82 5.88
CA PHE A 30 8.52 -16.89 7.34
C PHE A 30 9.48 -15.85 7.90
N ILE A 31 8.99 -14.97 8.79
CA ILE A 31 9.82 -13.98 9.47
C ILE A 31 10.36 -14.56 10.79
N ASP A 32 9.48 -14.90 11.74
CA ASP A 32 9.86 -15.52 13.03
C ASP A 32 8.65 -16.20 13.72
N GLY A 33 8.93 -16.91 14.82
CA GLY A 33 7.95 -17.58 15.68
C GLY A 33 8.18 -17.36 17.17
N ASN A 34 7.46 -18.13 18.00
CA ASN A 34 7.35 -17.92 19.44
C ASN A 34 6.78 -16.53 19.77
N LEU A 35 5.62 -16.24 19.17
CA LEU A 35 4.85 -15.01 19.31
C LEU A 35 3.46 -15.36 19.82
N ASN A 36 3.36 -15.77 21.08
CA ASN A 36 2.10 -16.31 21.60
C ASN A 36 1.00 -15.24 21.56
N GLY A 37 -0.08 -15.55 20.84
CA GLY A 37 -1.14 -14.58 20.58
C GLY A 37 -0.72 -13.45 19.65
N ALA A 38 0.05 -13.76 18.61
CA ALA A 38 0.41 -12.83 17.54
C ALA A 38 -0.87 -12.22 16.93
N GLN A 39 -1.12 -10.92 17.11
CA GLN A 39 -2.44 -10.33 16.82
C GLN A 39 -2.40 -9.10 15.92
N ALA A 40 -1.63 -8.08 16.28
CA ALA A 40 -1.52 -6.83 15.55
C ALA A 40 -0.15 -6.71 14.87
N VAL A 41 -0.12 -6.07 13.70
CA VAL A 41 1.10 -5.77 12.97
C VAL A 41 1.10 -4.30 12.54
N ALA A 42 2.29 -3.70 12.51
CA ALA A 42 2.56 -2.43 11.84
C ALA A 42 3.94 -2.53 11.17
N ALA A 43 4.15 -1.77 10.09
CA ALA A 43 5.41 -1.76 9.37
C ALA A 43 5.85 -0.32 9.07
N ALA A 44 7.13 -0.05 9.27
CA ALA A 44 7.78 1.24 9.00
C ALA A 44 9.30 1.05 9.00
N ASP A 45 10.05 1.99 8.44
CA ASP A 45 11.50 2.03 8.62
C ASP A 45 11.84 2.61 10.00
N PHE A 46 11.81 1.77 11.04
CA PHE A 46 12.04 2.18 12.43
C PHE A 46 13.50 2.56 12.74
N ASN A 47 14.42 2.46 11.77
CA ASN A 47 15.83 2.70 12.04
C ASN A 47 16.53 3.62 11.02
N GLY A 48 15.81 4.05 9.98
CA GLY A 48 16.26 4.97 8.96
C GLY A 48 17.23 4.34 7.95
N ASP A 49 17.25 3.01 7.78
CA ASP A 49 18.13 2.33 6.84
C ASP A 49 17.53 2.13 5.44
N GLY A 50 16.29 2.57 5.24
CA GLY A 50 15.55 2.46 4.00
C GLY A 50 14.92 1.10 3.76
N LEU A 51 14.93 0.19 4.74
CA LEU A 51 14.25 -1.09 4.70
C LEU A 51 13.06 -1.06 5.67
N LEU A 52 11.94 -1.69 5.28
CA LEU A 52 10.79 -1.76 6.17
C LEU A 52 11.00 -2.82 7.26
N ASP A 53 10.88 -2.38 8.50
CA ASP A 53 10.85 -3.22 9.68
C ASP A 53 9.40 -3.55 10.08
N VAL A 54 9.20 -4.66 10.78
CA VAL A 54 7.86 -5.17 11.15
C VAL A 54 7.69 -5.24 12.66
N ALA A 55 6.75 -4.48 13.22
CA ALA A 55 6.33 -4.56 14.61
C ALA A 55 5.15 -5.53 14.77
N VAL A 56 5.19 -6.43 15.75
CA VAL A 56 4.13 -7.43 16.02
C VAL A 56 3.80 -7.49 17.50
N SER A 57 2.52 -7.49 17.85
CA SER A 57 2.07 -7.78 19.20
C SER A 57 1.97 -9.29 19.44
N ALA A 58 2.62 -9.78 20.50
CA ALA A 58 2.42 -11.12 21.04
C ALA A 58 1.56 -10.98 22.31
N SER A 59 0.25 -10.83 22.11
CA SER A 59 -0.70 -10.39 23.12
C SER A 59 -0.79 -11.30 24.35
N PHE A 60 -0.55 -12.60 24.19
CA PHE A 60 -0.56 -13.57 25.30
C PHE A 60 0.78 -13.67 26.01
N ASP A 61 1.89 -13.34 25.33
CA ASP A 61 3.19 -13.12 25.98
C ASP A 61 3.25 -11.78 26.72
N GLY A 62 2.33 -10.86 26.40
CA GLY A 62 2.34 -9.49 26.89
C GLY A 62 3.57 -8.74 26.40
N ARG A 63 3.93 -8.93 25.12
CA ARG A 63 5.11 -8.33 24.51
C ARG A 63 4.80 -7.71 23.16
N ILE A 64 5.62 -6.75 22.77
CA ILE A 64 5.70 -6.24 21.41
C ILE A 64 7.12 -6.51 20.92
N PHE A 65 7.23 -7.09 19.74
CA PHE A 65 8.49 -7.35 19.07
C PHE A 65 8.62 -6.49 17.81
N LEU A 66 9.83 -6.06 17.51
CA LEU A 66 10.22 -5.44 16.25
C LEU A 66 11.16 -6.40 15.52
N PHE A 67 10.86 -6.70 14.27
CA PHE A 67 11.68 -7.49 13.36
C PHE A 67 12.33 -6.53 12.38
N ARG A 68 13.63 -6.30 12.57
CA ARG A 68 14.42 -5.47 11.68
C ARG A 68 14.82 -6.23 10.44
N GLN A 69 14.61 -5.64 9.28
CA GLN A 69 15.11 -6.22 8.05
C GLN A 69 16.60 -5.89 7.89
N PHE A 70 17.35 -6.81 7.31
CA PHE A 70 18.75 -6.58 6.94
C PHE A 70 18.90 -6.60 5.42
N PRO A 71 19.89 -5.88 4.85
CA PRO A 71 20.12 -5.84 3.39
C PRO A 71 20.37 -7.19 2.70
N ASN A 72 20.58 -8.27 3.47
CA ASN A 72 20.69 -9.63 2.97
C ASN A 72 19.35 -10.40 2.93
N GLY A 73 18.22 -9.73 3.22
CA GLY A 73 16.88 -10.30 3.33
C GLY A 73 16.62 -11.06 4.64
N GLY A 74 17.55 -11.00 5.61
CA GLY A 74 17.41 -11.60 6.93
C GLY A 74 16.69 -10.70 7.92
N TRP A 75 16.27 -11.26 9.05
CA TRP A 75 15.54 -10.55 10.10
C TRP A 75 16.26 -10.57 11.45
N GLY A 76 16.26 -9.44 12.16
CA GLY A 76 16.74 -9.29 13.53
C GLY A 76 15.62 -9.00 14.50
N ARG A 77 15.48 -9.78 15.58
CA ARG A 77 14.41 -9.58 16.58
C ARG A 77 14.84 -8.66 17.72
N ILE A 78 14.00 -7.68 18.02
CA ILE A 78 14.11 -6.78 19.17
C ILE A 78 12.83 -6.85 19.97
N GLN A 79 12.93 -6.82 21.30
CA GLN A 79 11.77 -6.67 22.17
C GLN A 79 11.58 -5.19 22.46
N VAL A 80 10.50 -4.60 21.94
CA VAL A 80 10.11 -3.20 22.16
C VAL A 80 9.55 -3.03 23.56
N ALA A 81 8.61 -3.91 23.94
CA ALA A 81 7.87 -3.78 25.18
C ALA A 81 7.60 -5.12 25.86
N PHE A 82 7.35 -5.06 27.17
CA PHE A 82 6.87 -6.17 28.00
C PHE A 82 5.80 -5.69 28.97
N GLY A 83 4.94 -6.59 29.44
CA GLY A 83 3.80 -6.24 30.29
C GLY A 83 2.62 -5.64 29.50
N THR A 84 2.60 -5.81 28.18
CA THR A 84 1.60 -5.30 27.25
C THR A 84 0.56 -6.38 26.93
N LEU A 85 -0.14 -6.86 27.97
CA LEU A 85 -1.18 -7.86 27.75
C LEU A 85 -2.31 -7.28 26.88
N CYS A 86 -2.72 -8.06 25.87
CA CYS A 86 -3.87 -7.80 25.01
C CYS A 86 -3.76 -6.52 24.13
N VAL A 87 -2.66 -6.39 23.38
CA VAL A 87 -2.52 -5.35 22.35
C VAL A 87 -3.35 -5.74 21.11
N SER A 88 -4.43 -5.01 20.87
CA SER A 88 -5.41 -5.27 19.80
C SER A 88 -5.09 -4.56 18.49
N SER A 89 -4.38 -3.42 18.54
CA SER A 89 -3.89 -2.73 17.35
C SER A 89 -2.51 -2.13 17.59
N LEU A 90 -1.78 -1.97 16.50
CA LEU A 90 -0.52 -1.23 16.41
C LEU A 90 -0.66 -0.22 15.27
N ASP A 91 -0.08 0.96 15.46
CA ASP A 91 0.05 1.97 14.41
C ASP A 91 1.46 2.55 14.48
N ALA A 92 2.07 2.81 13.32
CA ALA A 92 3.45 3.27 13.21
C ALA A 92 3.49 4.64 12.53
N ALA A 93 4.03 5.64 13.23
CA ALA A 93 4.10 7.02 12.74
C ALA A 93 5.13 7.82 13.56
N ASP A 94 5.72 8.84 12.96
CA ASP A 94 6.62 9.79 13.65
C ASP A 94 5.78 10.81 14.46
N VAL A 95 5.49 10.50 15.72
CA VAL A 95 4.52 11.28 16.53
C VAL A 95 5.15 12.52 17.16
N ASP A 96 6.46 12.54 17.39
CA ASP A 96 7.17 13.71 17.92
C ASP A 96 7.92 14.53 16.87
N GLY A 97 7.97 14.06 15.62
CA GLY A 97 8.50 14.80 14.46
C GLY A 97 10.01 14.78 14.38
N ASP A 98 10.67 13.73 14.90
CA ASP A 98 12.11 13.60 14.90
C ASP A 98 12.69 12.80 13.71
N GLY A 99 11.80 12.21 12.90
CA GLY A 99 12.11 11.45 11.70
C GLY A 99 12.21 9.93 11.92
N ASP A 100 12.13 9.44 13.15
CA ASP A 100 12.10 8.03 13.50
C ASP A 100 10.64 7.58 13.76
N PRO A 101 10.08 6.62 13.00
CA PRO A 101 8.73 6.13 13.27
C PRO A 101 8.60 5.56 14.69
N ASP A 102 7.58 6.00 15.41
CA ASP A 102 7.18 5.50 16.72
C ASP A 102 6.14 4.38 16.60
N LEU A 103 5.73 3.83 17.76
CA LEU A 103 4.67 2.83 17.81
C LEU A 103 3.57 3.21 18.81
N LEU A 104 2.33 3.33 18.33
CA LEU A 104 1.13 3.43 19.16
C LEU A 104 0.54 2.03 19.40
N ALA A 105 0.31 1.67 20.66
CA ALA A 105 -0.25 0.37 21.03
C ALA A 105 -1.56 0.51 21.79
N SER A 106 -2.62 -0.01 21.18
CA SER A 106 -3.97 -0.11 21.78
C SER A 106 -4.10 -1.40 22.56
N CYS A 107 -4.27 -1.31 23.88
CA CYS A 107 -4.31 -2.48 24.77
C CYS A 107 -5.72 -2.67 25.36
N ASN A 108 -6.63 -3.25 24.56
CA ASN A 108 -8.04 -3.46 24.91
C ASN A 108 -8.21 -4.14 26.28
N GLY A 109 -7.49 -5.24 26.54
CA GLY A 109 -7.63 -6.01 27.79
C GLY A 109 -7.04 -5.36 29.04
N SER A 110 -6.23 -4.29 28.91
CA SER A 110 -5.63 -3.58 30.04
C SER A 110 -6.03 -2.10 30.13
N ASN A 111 -6.96 -1.66 29.27
CA ASN A 111 -7.51 -0.31 29.19
C ASN A 111 -6.47 0.77 28.93
N ARG A 112 -5.40 0.44 28.19
CA ARG A 112 -4.26 1.34 27.98
C ARG A 112 -4.13 1.73 26.52
N LEU A 113 -3.68 2.97 26.36
CA LEU A 113 -3.07 3.48 25.13
C LEU A 113 -1.66 3.92 25.49
N VAL A 114 -0.68 3.31 24.83
CA VAL A 114 0.73 3.57 25.11
C VAL A 114 1.41 3.95 23.80
N TRP A 115 2.16 5.05 23.84
CA TRP A 115 3.06 5.47 22.79
C TRP A 115 4.48 5.01 23.16
N TYR A 116 5.10 4.25 22.27
CA TYR A 116 6.49 3.84 22.39
C TYR A 116 7.33 4.73 21.47
N VAL A 117 7.95 5.74 22.07
CA VAL A 117 8.83 6.70 21.39
C VAL A 117 10.10 5.99 20.95
N ASN A 118 10.50 6.16 19.69
CA ASN A 118 11.69 5.57 19.10
C ASN A 118 12.81 6.60 18.96
N ASP A 119 13.67 6.70 19.97
CA ASP A 119 14.83 7.59 19.92
C ASP A 119 16.01 6.91 19.19
N GLY A 120 15.98 6.81 17.86
CA GLY A 120 17.10 6.29 17.06
C GLY A 120 17.51 4.86 17.40
N ASN A 121 16.53 3.94 17.49
CA ASN A 121 16.62 2.50 17.80
C ASN A 121 16.37 2.10 19.27
N THR A 122 16.04 3.04 20.15
CA THR A 122 15.67 2.75 21.53
C THR A 122 14.24 3.17 21.81
N PHE A 123 13.43 2.24 22.32
CA PHE A 123 12.03 2.51 22.62
C PHE A 123 11.81 2.90 24.07
N SER A 124 11.09 3.99 24.31
CA SER A 124 10.65 4.43 25.63
C SER A 124 9.12 4.50 25.70
N ALA A 125 8.54 4.03 26.80
CA ALA A 125 7.08 3.91 26.93
C ALA A 125 6.48 5.14 27.60
N GLN A 126 5.57 5.81 26.89
CA GLN A 126 4.74 6.88 27.40
C GLN A 126 3.27 6.46 27.41
N GLN A 127 2.68 6.39 28.60
CA GLN A 127 1.26 6.08 28.73
C GLN A 127 0.40 7.32 28.43
N ILE A 128 -0.39 7.28 27.36
CA ILE A 128 -1.35 8.34 27.01
C ILE A 128 -2.59 8.24 27.92
N THR A 129 -3.13 7.03 28.06
CA THR A 129 -4.25 6.76 28.97
C THR A 129 -4.23 5.34 29.53
N SER A 130 -4.88 5.13 30.68
CA SER A 130 -5.07 3.82 31.32
C SER A 130 -6.51 3.57 31.77
N ASN A 131 -7.48 4.29 31.22
CA ASN A 131 -8.88 4.17 31.58
C ASN A 131 -9.82 4.05 30.37
N LEU A 132 -9.30 3.70 29.19
CA LEU A 132 -10.09 3.54 27.97
C LEU A 132 -9.91 2.15 27.36
N PHE A 133 -11.01 1.52 26.99
CA PHE A 133 -11.05 0.26 26.24
C PHE A 133 -10.76 0.54 24.76
N VAL A 134 -9.48 0.75 24.40
CA VAL A 134 -9.12 1.11 23.02
C VAL A 134 -9.03 -0.14 22.15
N ARG A 135 -9.74 -0.15 21.01
CA ARG A 135 -9.73 -1.25 20.04
C ARG A 135 -8.83 -0.95 18.85
N SER A 136 -8.86 0.28 18.36
CA SER A 136 -8.00 0.81 17.31
C SER A 136 -7.52 2.22 17.67
N SER A 137 -6.32 2.57 17.22
CA SER A 137 -5.72 3.91 17.34
C SER A 137 -5.01 4.28 16.04
N LYS A 138 -5.02 5.58 15.70
CA LYS A 138 -4.30 6.12 14.54
C LYS A 138 -3.61 7.44 14.88
N ALA A 139 -2.40 7.64 14.37
CA ALA A 139 -1.70 8.91 14.38
C ALA A 139 -2.13 9.77 13.17
N VAL A 140 -2.66 10.97 13.41
CA VAL A 140 -3.15 11.87 12.36
C VAL A 140 -3.20 13.31 12.87
N ASP A 141 -2.82 14.28 12.05
CA ASP A 141 -2.97 15.72 12.37
C ASP A 141 -4.43 16.14 12.16
N LEU A 142 -5.23 16.18 13.23
CA LEU A 142 -6.68 16.42 13.13
C LEU A 142 -7.07 17.90 13.14
N ASP A 143 -6.13 18.78 13.51
CA ASP A 143 -6.40 20.21 13.61
C ASP A 143 -5.45 21.10 12.79
N ALA A 144 -4.75 20.46 11.85
CA ALA A 144 -3.86 21.08 10.88
C ALA A 144 -2.76 21.93 11.53
N ASP A 145 -2.26 21.51 12.69
CA ASP A 145 -1.23 22.22 13.43
C ASP A 145 0.20 21.65 13.21
N GLY A 146 0.31 20.68 12.31
CA GLY A 146 1.55 20.08 11.84
C GLY A 146 2.11 19.01 12.79
N ARG A 147 1.35 18.59 13.80
CA ARG A 147 1.72 17.52 14.72
C ARG A 147 0.71 16.39 14.64
N LEU A 148 1.20 15.16 14.60
CA LEU A 148 0.31 14.01 14.65
C LEU A 148 -0.32 13.91 16.04
N ASP A 149 -1.65 13.93 16.06
CA ASP A 149 -2.47 13.62 17.22
C ASP A 149 -2.77 12.13 17.31
N VAL A 150 -3.41 11.71 18.40
CA VAL A 150 -3.86 10.32 18.54
C VAL A 150 -5.39 10.23 18.54
N LEU A 151 -5.92 9.60 17.50
CA LEU A 151 -7.32 9.25 17.34
C LEU A 151 -7.57 7.82 17.83
N VAL A 152 -8.66 7.58 18.57
CA VAL A 152 -8.99 6.25 19.08
C VAL A 152 -10.44 5.86 18.86
N ALA A 153 -10.66 4.62 18.45
CA ALA A 153 -11.94 3.93 18.58
C ALA A 153 -11.96 3.17 19.92
N ALA A 154 -12.83 3.62 20.82
CA ALA A 154 -12.99 3.03 22.14
C ALA A 154 -14.26 2.16 22.19
N GLU A 155 -14.06 0.88 22.44
CA GLU A 155 -15.12 -0.10 22.55
C GLU A 155 -15.98 0.14 23.82
N GLY A 156 -17.24 -0.28 23.76
CA GLY A 156 -18.22 -0.08 24.83
C GLY A 156 -18.93 1.27 24.75
N SER A 157 -19.23 1.90 25.89
CA SER A 157 -20.02 3.14 25.94
C SER A 157 -19.17 4.42 25.74
N ASN A 158 -18.14 4.37 24.90
CA ASN A 158 -17.13 5.44 24.85
C ASN A 158 -17.10 6.15 23.48
N GLY A 159 -17.13 5.42 22.35
CA GLY A 159 -17.22 6.03 21.01
C GLY A 159 -15.83 6.37 20.44
N VAL A 160 -15.66 7.54 19.83
CA VAL A 160 -14.38 7.97 19.23
C VAL A 160 -13.81 9.15 20.02
N ALA A 161 -12.53 9.04 20.38
CA ALA A 161 -11.84 10.05 21.19
C ALA A 161 -10.57 10.54 20.50
N TRP A 162 -10.22 11.78 20.81
CA TRP A 162 -9.04 12.48 20.33
C TRP A 162 -8.17 12.91 21.51
N PHE A 163 -6.87 12.64 21.38
CA PHE A 163 -5.81 13.11 22.26
C PHE A 163 -4.91 14.05 21.45
N LYS A 164 -5.16 15.37 21.58
CA LYS A 164 -4.36 16.39 20.92
C LYS A 164 -2.90 16.34 21.39
N ASN A 165 -1.96 16.35 20.46
CA ASN A 165 -0.53 16.47 20.70
C ASN A 165 -0.16 17.94 20.96
N LEU A 166 0.20 18.22 22.20
CA LEU A 166 0.60 19.55 22.66
C LEU A 166 2.10 19.83 22.42
N GLY A 167 2.81 18.89 21.81
CA GLY A 167 4.26 18.93 21.59
C GLY A 167 5.07 18.49 22.80
N GLY A 168 6.36 18.26 22.57
CA GLY A 168 7.32 17.86 23.61
C GLY A 168 6.94 16.55 24.31
N GLY A 169 6.30 15.64 23.58
CA GLY A 169 5.78 14.38 24.09
C GLY A 169 4.67 14.56 25.13
N THR A 170 3.74 15.49 24.94
CA THR A 170 2.60 15.65 25.85
C THR A 170 1.27 15.66 25.11
N PHE A 171 0.29 14.95 25.66
CA PHE A 171 -1.07 14.90 25.11
C PHE A 171 -2.05 15.64 26.01
N GLY A 172 -3.02 16.30 25.38
CA GLY A 172 -4.15 16.94 26.03
C GLY A 172 -5.10 15.94 26.69
N PRO A 173 -6.10 16.42 27.45
CA PRO A 173 -7.15 15.58 27.97
C PRO A 173 -7.96 14.93 26.83
N VAL A 174 -8.57 13.78 27.11
CA VAL A 174 -9.46 13.10 26.17
C VAL A 174 -10.59 14.04 25.70
N GLN A 175 -10.74 14.17 24.39
CA GLN A 175 -11.85 14.88 23.76
C GLN A 175 -12.72 13.86 23.03
N TRP A 176 -14.01 13.81 23.36
CA TRP A 176 -14.93 12.90 22.69
C TRP A 176 -15.51 13.54 21.44
N ILE A 177 -15.21 12.97 20.27
CA ILE A 177 -15.74 13.41 18.98
C ILE A 177 -17.08 12.72 18.74
N VAL A 178 -17.08 11.39 18.83
CA VAL A 178 -18.28 10.57 18.66
C VAL A 178 -18.69 10.01 20.01
N GLY A 179 -19.92 10.29 20.41
CA GLY A 179 -20.46 9.88 21.70
C GLY A 179 -20.68 8.36 21.85
N SER A 180 -21.04 7.98 23.08
CA SER A 180 -21.14 6.59 23.56
C SER A 180 -22.11 5.64 22.84
N SER A 181 -22.98 6.15 21.97
CA SER A 181 -24.05 5.36 21.33
C SER A 181 -23.55 4.48 20.18
N SER A 182 -22.35 4.72 19.65
CA SER A 182 -21.81 3.99 18.50
C SER A 182 -21.05 2.70 18.86
N ALA A 183 -20.53 2.58 20.08
CA ALA A 183 -19.53 1.56 20.46
C ALA A 183 -18.52 1.29 19.33
N ALA A 184 -17.78 2.35 18.99
CA ALA A 184 -16.86 2.37 17.86
C ALA A 184 -15.88 1.19 17.96
N SER A 185 -15.81 0.43 16.87
CA SER A 185 -14.98 -0.77 16.74
C SER A 185 -13.72 -0.45 15.92
N HIS A 186 -13.82 0.50 15.00
CA HIS A 186 -12.73 1.04 14.19
C HIS A 186 -13.05 2.49 13.77
N VAL A 187 -12.03 3.27 13.49
CA VAL A 187 -12.13 4.62 12.92
C VAL A 187 -11.02 4.79 11.90
N GLU A 188 -11.37 5.33 10.74
CA GLU A 188 -10.45 5.73 9.68
C GLU A 188 -10.49 7.25 9.54
N ALA A 189 -9.32 7.85 9.30
CA ALA A 189 -9.17 9.29 9.12
C ALA A 189 -8.67 9.58 7.70
N VAL A 190 -9.48 10.28 6.91
CA VAL A 190 -9.28 10.53 5.49
C VAL A 190 -10.06 11.80 5.09
N ASP A 191 -9.52 12.60 4.18
CA ASP A 191 -10.23 13.74 3.59
C ASP A 191 -11.33 13.21 2.64
N ILE A 192 -12.59 13.21 3.10
CA ILE A 192 -13.72 12.61 2.37
C ILE A 192 -14.35 13.63 1.41
N ASP A 193 -14.33 14.92 1.72
CA ASP A 193 -14.93 15.96 0.88
C ASP A 193 -13.91 16.83 0.10
N ALA A 194 -12.64 16.43 0.13
CA ALA A 194 -11.51 17.03 -0.59
C ALA A 194 -11.24 18.49 -0.20
N ASP A 195 -11.49 18.84 1.06
CA ASP A 195 -11.26 20.19 1.59
C ASP A 195 -9.88 20.39 2.25
N GLY A 196 -9.14 19.29 2.44
CA GLY A 196 -7.79 19.24 3.00
C GLY A 196 -7.73 18.92 4.49
N ASP A 197 -8.87 18.83 5.18
CA ASP A 197 -8.94 18.42 6.58
C ASP A 197 -9.33 16.92 6.69
N PRO A 198 -8.68 16.12 7.54
CA PRO A 198 -9.03 14.71 7.68
C PRO A 198 -10.36 14.53 8.41
N ASP A 199 -11.34 13.96 7.71
CA ASP A 199 -12.64 13.53 8.23
C ASP A 199 -12.57 12.16 8.89
N LEU A 200 -13.65 11.75 9.56
CA LEU A 200 -13.74 10.44 10.22
C LEU A 200 -14.79 9.54 9.59
N ALA A 201 -14.38 8.35 9.15
CA ALA A 201 -15.27 7.22 8.90
C ALA A 201 -15.27 6.30 10.13
N VAL A 202 -16.44 6.10 10.73
CA VAL A 202 -16.59 5.37 11.99
C VAL A 202 -17.51 4.18 11.80
N VAL A 203 -17.06 3.02 12.28
CA VAL A 203 -17.86 1.80 12.37
C VAL A 203 -17.95 1.30 13.81
N GLY A 204 -19.01 0.58 14.15
CA GLY A 204 -19.26 0.15 15.53
C GLY A 204 -20.06 -1.13 15.69
N PHE A 205 -19.92 -1.73 16.87
CA PHE A 205 -20.63 -2.96 17.25
C PHE A 205 -22.12 -2.71 17.51
N SER A 206 -22.44 -1.61 18.20
CA SER A 206 -23.80 -1.26 18.59
C SER A 206 -24.31 -0.17 17.66
N GLY A 207 -25.18 -0.53 16.73
CA GLY A 207 -25.73 0.38 15.72
C GLY A 207 -25.68 -0.19 14.32
N SER A 208 -24.76 -1.14 14.08
CA SER A 208 -24.60 -1.80 12.77
C SER A 208 -24.49 -0.79 11.63
N SER A 209 -23.74 0.28 11.89
CA SER A 209 -23.73 1.50 11.08
C SER A 209 -22.32 1.88 10.64
N VAL A 210 -22.27 2.53 9.49
CA VAL A 210 -21.12 3.30 8.99
C VAL A 210 -21.55 4.77 9.05
N SER A 211 -20.73 5.62 9.64
CA SER A 211 -21.01 7.06 9.74
C SER A 211 -19.80 7.89 9.37
N TRP A 212 -20.03 8.99 8.67
CA TRP A 212 -19.06 10.02 8.34
C TRP A 212 -19.22 11.22 9.28
N HIS A 213 -18.10 11.74 9.78
CA HIS A 213 -18.04 12.94 10.60
C HIS A 213 -17.05 13.91 9.93
N GLU A 214 -17.59 14.93 9.28
CA GLU A 214 -16.85 16.00 8.59
C GLU A 214 -16.07 16.84 9.61
N ASN A 215 -14.79 17.08 9.35
CA ASN A 215 -13.92 17.97 10.08
C ASN A 215 -14.04 19.37 9.50
N LEU A 216 -14.70 20.26 10.22
CA LEU A 216 -14.92 21.66 9.81
C LEU A 216 -13.67 22.54 10.03
N GLY A 217 -12.51 21.91 10.18
CA GLY A 217 -11.23 22.51 10.50
C GLY A 217 -10.98 22.74 12.01
N GLY A 218 -9.70 22.70 12.37
CA GLY A 218 -9.23 22.98 13.74
C GLY A 218 -9.72 21.99 14.80
N GLY A 219 -10.03 20.75 14.39
CA GLY A 219 -10.53 19.68 15.27
C GLY A 219 -12.00 19.82 15.67
N ILE A 220 -12.80 20.55 14.89
CA ILE A 220 -14.24 20.72 15.11
C ILE A 220 -15.01 19.83 14.15
N PHE A 221 -15.72 18.83 14.67
CA PHE A 221 -16.48 17.91 13.82
C PHE A 221 -17.96 18.27 13.74
N SER A 222 -18.55 18.03 12.57
CA SER A 222 -19.98 18.16 12.33
C SER A 222 -20.78 17.04 13.03
N ALA A 223 -22.11 17.06 12.87
CA ALA A 223 -22.94 15.97 13.35
C ALA A 223 -22.77 14.73 12.43
N PRO A 224 -22.87 13.49 12.96
CA PRO A 224 -22.73 12.29 12.15
C PRO A 224 -23.67 12.29 10.96
N GLN A 225 -23.11 12.09 9.78
CA GLN A 225 -23.83 11.69 8.59
C GLN A 225 -23.90 10.17 8.55
N GLU A 226 -25.11 9.61 8.52
CA GLU A 226 -25.30 8.17 8.39
C GLU A 226 -25.01 7.74 6.94
N VAL A 227 -23.96 6.94 6.75
CA VAL A 227 -23.61 6.36 5.44
C VAL A 227 -24.49 5.13 5.19
N ALA A 228 -24.57 4.23 6.18
CA ALA A 228 -25.46 3.08 6.12
C ALA A 228 -25.75 2.49 7.49
N THR A 229 -26.88 1.77 7.58
CA THR A 229 -27.32 1.02 8.76
C THR A 229 -27.77 -0.39 8.41
N GLY A 230 -27.85 -1.27 9.41
CA GLY A 230 -28.42 -2.61 9.26
C GLY A 230 -27.50 -3.62 8.59
N LEU A 231 -26.19 -3.36 8.54
CA LEU A 231 -25.21 -4.19 7.84
C LEU A 231 -24.56 -5.27 8.71
N GLY A 232 -25.00 -5.41 9.96
CA GLY A 232 -24.43 -6.32 10.94
C GLY A 232 -23.30 -5.68 11.77
N THR A 233 -22.54 -6.52 12.47
CA THR A 233 -21.49 -6.08 13.39
C THR A 233 -20.24 -5.67 12.63
N MET A 234 -20.08 -4.37 12.39
CA MET A 234 -18.93 -3.84 11.66
C MET A 234 -17.67 -3.82 12.53
N THR A 235 -16.55 -4.23 11.94
CA THR A 235 -15.28 -4.47 12.65
C THR A 235 -14.10 -3.71 12.08
N GLY A 236 -14.14 -3.34 10.81
CA GLY A 236 -13.13 -2.55 10.12
C GLY A 236 -13.73 -1.65 9.05
N VAL A 237 -13.05 -0.54 8.79
CA VAL A 237 -13.31 0.39 7.70
C VAL A 237 -11.98 0.88 7.15
N ALA A 238 -11.89 1.03 5.84
CA ALA A 238 -10.76 1.60 5.12
C ALA A 238 -11.28 2.59 4.08
N ALA A 239 -10.43 3.50 3.62
CA ALA A 239 -10.79 4.52 2.66
C ALA A 239 -9.75 4.63 1.53
N GLY A 240 -10.20 5.00 0.34
CA GLY A 240 -9.36 5.22 -0.83
C GLY A 240 -10.20 5.43 -2.08
N ASP A 241 -9.61 5.90 -3.18
CA ASP A 241 -10.29 6.08 -4.46
C ASP A 241 -10.38 4.72 -5.20
N LEU A 242 -11.50 3.98 -5.05
CA LEU A 242 -11.66 2.64 -5.64
C LEU A 242 -12.23 2.68 -7.05
N ASP A 243 -12.80 3.77 -7.53
CA ASP A 243 -13.30 3.87 -8.90
C ASP A 243 -12.49 4.82 -9.82
N ALA A 244 -11.45 5.42 -9.27
CA ALA A 244 -10.49 6.31 -9.93
C ALA A 244 -11.10 7.65 -10.37
N ASP A 245 -12.08 8.15 -9.62
CA ASP A 245 -12.74 9.43 -9.89
C ASP A 245 -12.14 10.63 -9.13
N GLY A 246 -11.24 10.37 -8.18
CA GLY A 246 -10.50 11.36 -7.40
C GLY A 246 -11.04 11.60 -6.00
N ASP A 247 -12.19 11.01 -5.63
CA ASP A 247 -12.78 11.15 -4.31
C ASP A 247 -12.49 9.88 -3.46
N ALA A 248 -12.37 10.04 -2.14
CA ALA A 248 -12.12 8.90 -1.25
C ALA A 248 -13.44 8.12 -0.98
N ASP A 249 -13.50 6.87 -1.44
CA ASP A 249 -14.55 5.93 -1.11
C ASP A 249 -14.33 5.25 0.24
N LEU A 250 -15.35 4.51 0.72
CA LEU A 250 -15.24 3.67 1.91
C LEU A 250 -15.44 2.19 1.60
N VAL A 251 -14.64 1.34 2.25
CA VAL A 251 -14.85 -0.11 2.33
C VAL A 251 -14.99 -0.50 3.78
N ALA A 252 -16.07 -1.21 4.13
CA ALA A 252 -16.31 -1.70 5.48
C ALA A 252 -16.51 -3.22 5.50
N CYS A 253 -16.08 -3.86 6.59
CA CYS A 253 -16.27 -5.29 6.79
C CYS A 253 -16.96 -5.61 8.12
N ALA A 254 -17.70 -6.72 8.11
CA ALA A 254 -18.44 -7.21 9.27
C ALA A 254 -18.01 -8.61 9.70
N THR A 255 -18.05 -8.84 11.01
CA THR A 255 -17.86 -10.16 11.61
C THR A 255 -19.15 -11.00 11.59
N ASN A 256 -19.14 -12.20 12.20
CA ASN A 256 -20.29 -13.12 12.32
C ASN A 256 -20.92 -13.53 10.98
N GLY A 257 -20.08 -13.78 9.96
CA GLY A 257 -20.56 -14.11 8.61
C GLY A 257 -21.10 -12.93 7.81
N GLY A 258 -20.83 -11.69 8.26
CA GLY A 258 -21.27 -10.47 7.60
C GLY A 258 -20.51 -10.14 6.30
N PRO A 259 -20.93 -9.04 5.63
CA PRO A 259 -20.41 -8.69 4.31
C PRO A 259 -19.09 -7.89 4.35
N ILE A 260 -18.47 -7.77 3.18
CA ILE A 260 -17.61 -6.63 2.81
C ILE A 260 -18.44 -5.75 1.88
N VAL A 261 -18.49 -4.45 2.17
CA VAL A 261 -19.34 -3.47 1.48
C VAL A 261 -18.48 -2.28 1.06
N TRP A 262 -18.68 -1.84 -0.17
CA TRP A 262 -18.10 -0.61 -0.73
C TRP A 262 -19.18 0.48 -0.78
N PHE A 263 -18.77 1.72 -0.51
CA PHE A 263 -19.58 2.92 -0.59
C PHE A 263 -18.85 3.93 -1.46
N GLU A 264 -19.37 4.12 -2.66
CA GLU A 264 -18.93 5.16 -3.61
C GLU A 264 -19.19 6.55 -3.01
N ASN A 265 -18.19 7.40 -3.02
CA ASN A 265 -18.31 8.81 -2.69
C ASN A 265 -18.75 9.57 -3.96
N LEU A 266 -19.84 10.34 -3.85
CA LEU A 266 -20.42 11.07 -4.99
C LEU A 266 -20.05 12.55 -4.97
N GLY A 267 -19.01 12.94 -4.21
CA GLY A 267 -18.58 14.31 -3.93
C GLY A 267 -19.58 15.17 -3.14
N THR A 268 -20.75 14.62 -2.80
CA THR A 268 -21.80 15.30 -2.01
C THR A 268 -22.37 14.41 -0.91
N GLY A 269 -21.69 13.30 -0.63
CA GLY A 269 -22.11 12.22 0.24
C GLY A 269 -21.99 10.86 -0.46
N PHE A 270 -22.39 9.80 0.25
CA PHE A 270 -22.18 8.44 -0.21
C PHE A 270 -23.37 7.86 -0.99
N GLY A 271 -23.05 7.02 -1.98
CA GLY A 271 -23.98 6.16 -2.67
C GLY A 271 -24.54 5.02 -1.80
N ALA A 272 -25.37 4.18 -2.40
CA ALA A 272 -25.92 3.02 -1.70
C ALA A 272 -24.85 1.95 -1.47
N ALA A 273 -24.95 1.25 -0.32
CA ALA A 273 -24.13 0.09 0.02
C ALA A 273 -24.02 -0.92 -1.14
N GLN A 274 -22.81 -1.10 -1.68
CA GLN A 274 -22.52 -2.08 -2.70
C GLN A 274 -21.86 -3.31 -2.06
N THR A 275 -22.53 -4.46 -2.10
CA THR A 275 -21.98 -5.69 -1.51
C THR A 275 -20.88 -6.26 -2.39
N VAL A 276 -19.64 -6.22 -1.91
CA VAL A 276 -18.47 -6.83 -2.55
C VAL A 276 -18.43 -8.32 -2.24
N VAL A 277 -18.61 -8.67 -0.96
CA VAL A 277 -18.75 -10.05 -0.49
C VAL A 277 -19.96 -10.13 0.41
N SER A 278 -20.87 -11.06 0.13
CA SER A 278 -22.12 -11.19 0.90
C SER A 278 -21.95 -11.88 2.25
N THR A 279 -21.01 -12.82 2.34
CA THR A 279 -20.71 -13.58 3.56
C THR A 279 -19.24 -13.99 3.59
N GLY A 280 -18.58 -13.95 4.74
CA GLY A 280 -17.18 -14.37 4.88
C GLY A 280 -16.81 -15.00 6.22
N PRO A 281 -15.51 -15.26 6.46
CA PRO A 281 -15.00 -16.02 7.58
C PRO A 281 -14.90 -15.23 8.90
N GLU A 282 -15.87 -14.36 9.20
CA GLU A 282 -15.81 -13.39 10.30
C GLU A 282 -14.70 -12.35 10.09
N TRP A 283 -14.98 -11.32 9.29
CA TRP A 283 -13.99 -10.30 8.94
C TRP A 283 -13.57 -9.47 10.16
N THR A 284 -12.27 -9.18 10.27
CA THR A 284 -11.65 -8.44 11.38
C THR A 284 -11.08 -7.11 10.95
N SER A 285 -10.50 -7.05 9.75
CA SER A 285 -9.94 -5.84 9.16
C SER A 285 -10.10 -5.85 7.64
N VAL A 286 -10.05 -4.65 7.05
CA VAL A 286 -9.94 -4.42 5.62
C VAL A 286 -8.89 -3.34 5.39
N GLU A 287 -8.21 -3.43 4.27
CA GLU A 287 -7.21 -2.48 3.79
C GLU A 287 -7.40 -2.31 2.29
N VAL A 288 -7.15 -1.10 1.77
CA VAL A 288 -7.24 -0.81 0.34
C VAL A 288 -5.90 -0.33 -0.17
N ALA A 289 -5.42 -0.97 -1.24
CA ALA A 289 -4.10 -0.71 -1.80
C ALA A 289 -4.02 -1.29 -3.22
N ASP A 290 -3.13 -0.75 -4.06
CA ASP A 290 -2.83 -1.32 -5.38
C ASP A 290 -1.94 -2.57 -5.20
N LEU A 291 -2.56 -3.74 -5.06
CA LEU A 291 -1.86 -4.98 -4.72
C LEU A 291 -1.47 -5.76 -5.98
N ASP A 292 -2.17 -5.59 -7.10
CA ASP A 292 -1.76 -6.19 -8.38
C ASP A 292 -0.99 -5.24 -9.30
N GLY A 293 -0.64 -4.06 -8.78
CA GLY A 293 0.16 -3.07 -9.45
C GLY A 293 -0.53 -2.53 -10.70
N ASP A 294 -1.86 -2.55 -10.76
CA ASP A 294 -2.65 -2.11 -11.90
C ASP A 294 -3.28 -0.71 -11.75
N ARG A 295 -2.90 0.00 -10.68
CA ARG A 295 -3.33 1.35 -10.28
C ARG A 295 -4.79 1.49 -9.93
N ARG A 296 -5.46 0.38 -9.68
CA ARG A 296 -6.76 0.40 -9.03
C ARG A 296 -6.57 -0.15 -7.63
N LEU A 297 -7.08 0.58 -6.65
CA LEU A 297 -7.04 0.09 -5.28
C LEU A 297 -7.86 -1.19 -5.19
N ASP A 298 -7.20 -2.27 -4.80
CA ASP A 298 -7.78 -3.55 -4.46
C ASP A 298 -8.13 -3.60 -2.98
N ILE A 299 -8.81 -4.67 -2.55
CA ILE A 299 -9.13 -4.90 -1.14
C ILE A 299 -8.36 -6.12 -0.62
N ALA A 300 -7.65 -5.95 0.49
CA ALA A 300 -7.19 -7.04 1.34
C ALA A 300 -8.07 -7.13 2.60
N ALA A 301 -8.64 -8.30 2.87
CA ALA A 301 -9.54 -8.49 4.01
C ALA A 301 -9.07 -9.64 4.90
N SER A 302 -8.96 -9.38 6.22
CA SER A 302 -8.56 -10.35 7.23
C SER A 302 -9.77 -10.99 7.91
N GLY A 303 -9.71 -12.27 8.26
CA GLY A 303 -10.79 -12.98 8.95
C GLY A 303 -10.34 -14.06 9.94
N GLU A 304 -11.25 -14.42 10.85
CA GLU A 304 -10.96 -15.33 11.98
C GLU A 304 -11.12 -16.82 11.63
N SER A 305 -11.89 -17.17 10.61
CA SER A 305 -12.21 -18.56 10.27
C SER A 305 -11.41 -19.09 9.06
N ALA A 306 -10.87 -20.31 9.18
CA ALA A 306 -10.21 -21.00 8.08
C ALA A 306 -11.20 -21.85 7.24
N PRO A 307 -10.94 -22.08 5.93
CA PRO A 307 -9.84 -21.53 5.13
C PRO A 307 -10.13 -20.10 4.66
N GLY A 308 -9.09 -19.23 4.61
CA GLY A 308 -9.20 -17.86 4.10
C GLY A 308 -8.93 -16.75 5.12
N SER A 309 -7.78 -16.83 5.79
CA SER A 309 -7.37 -15.83 6.79
C SER A 309 -7.18 -14.43 6.21
N ILE A 310 -6.68 -14.35 4.97
CA ILE A 310 -6.67 -13.16 4.15
C ILE A 310 -7.35 -13.48 2.82
N SER A 311 -8.24 -12.60 2.39
CA SER A 311 -8.84 -12.61 1.06
C SER A 311 -8.41 -11.38 0.28
N PHE A 312 -7.91 -11.61 -0.93
CA PHE A 312 -7.61 -10.59 -1.92
C PHE A 312 -8.80 -10.43 -2.86
N LEU A 313 -9.27 -9.21 -3.04
CA LEU A 313 -10.38 -8.87 -3.92
C LEU A 313 -9.90 -7.84 -4.93
N ARG A 314 -9.52 -8.35 -6.10
CA ARG A 314 -9.06 -7.52 -7.21
C ARG A 314 -10.15 -6.58 -7.70
N ASN A 315 -9.81 -5.32 -7.87
CA ASN A 315 -10.66 -4.32 -8.47
C ASN A 315 -10.61 -4.38 -10.00
N LEU A 316 -11.76 -4.59 -10.63
CA LEU A 316 -11.92 -4.69 -12.08
C LEU A 316 -12.27 -3.34 -12.73
N GLY A 317 -12.38 -2.27 -11.92
CA GLY A 317 -12.77 -0.93 -12.34
C GLY A 317 -14.29 -0.72 -12.32
N GLY A 318 -14.69 0.55 -12.23
CA GLY A 318 -16.09 0.97 -12.19
C GLY A 318 -16.89 0.30 -11.08
N GLY A 319 -16.26 0.14 -9.90
CA GLY A 319 -16.91 -0.43 -8.72
C GLY A 319 -17.11 -1.94 -8.70
N SER A 320 -16.51 -2.67 -9.65
CA SER A 320 -16.66 -4.12 -9.75
C SER A 320 -15.44 -4.85 -9.21
N PHE A 321 -15.64 -5.90 -8.41
CA PHE A 321 -14.57 -6.71 -7.84
C PHE A 321 -14.62 -8.15 -8.34
N ALA A 322 -13.43 -8.76 -8.48
CA ALA A 322 -13.30 -10.18 -8.75
C ALA A 322 -13.75 -11.01 -7.54
N ALA A 323 -13.98 -12.31 -7.77
CA ALA A 323 -14.23 -13.23 -6.68
C ALA A 323 -13.04 -13.25 -5.69
N PRO A 324 -13.28 -13.28 -4.37
CA PRO A 324 -12.21 -13.29 -3.39
C PRO A 324 -11.26 -14.48 -3.58
N VAL A 325 -9.96 -14.19 -3.59
CA VAL A 325 -8.90 -15.20 -3.65
C VAL A 325 -8.25 -15.27 -2.28
N ALA A 326 -8.34 -16.43 -1.63
CA ALA A 326 -7.64 -16.65 -0.37
C ALA A 326 -6.13 -16.65 -0.60
N ALA A 327 -5.40 -15.88 0.19
CA ALA A 327 -3.95 -15.91 0.16
C ALA A 327 -3.47 -17.31 0.59
N SER A 328 -2.70 -17.97 -0.28
CA SER A 328 -2.37 -19.38 -0.10
C SER A 328 -1.31 -19.59 0.98
N GLY A 329 -1.42 -20.67 1.76
CA GLY A 329 -0.37 -21.10 2.69
C GLY A 329 -0.59 -20.78 4.17
N ILE A 330 -1.54 -19.90 4.53
CA ILE A 330 -1.88 -19.59 5.93
C ILE A 330 -3.35 -19.88 6.23
N ASN A 331 -3.62 -21.03 6.84
CA ASN A 331 -4.93 -21.39 7.38
C ASN A 331 -5.00 -21.07 8.87
N ASN A 332 -5.06 -19.78 9.24
CA ASN A 332 -5.01 -19.34 10.64
C ASN A 332 -5.68 -17.96 10.81
N PRO A 333 -6.51 -17.70 11.83
CA PRO A 333 -7.06 -16.37 12.10
C PRO A 333 -6.07 -15.21 11.87
N ALA A 334 -6.53 -14.22 11.10
CA ALA A 334 -5.87 -12.95 10.90
C ALA A 334 -6.70 -11.86 11.59
N TYR A 335 -6.07 -11.09 12.48
CA TYR A 335 -6.73 -9.97 13.16
C TYR A 335 -6.29 -8.61 12.62
N SER A 336 -5.18 -8.60 11.89
CA SER A 336 -4.52 -7.43 11.34
C SER A 336 -3.64 -7.88 10.18
N THR A 337 -3.54 -7.05 9.16
CA THR A 337 -2.64 -7.18 8.01
C THR A 337 -2.07 -5.80 7.76
N ALA A 338 -0.86 -5.73 7.22
CA ALA A 338 -0.29 -4.51 6.67
C ALA A 338 0.09 -4.75 5.20
N ALA A 339 -0.32 -3.86 4.30
CA ALA A 339 0.09 -3.86 2.90
C ALA A 339 1.31 -2.94 2.71
N VAL A 340 2.50 -3.54 2.51
CA VAL A 340 3.77 -2.81 2.43
C VAL A 340 4.76 -3.51 1.50
N ASP A 341 5.61 -2.77 0.81
CA ASP A 341 6.68 -3.31 -0.03
C ASP A 341 7.86 -3.75 0.86
N VAL A 342 7.86 -5.03 1.28
CA VAL A 342 8.80 -5.51 2.30
C VAL A 342 10.18 -5.74 1.72
N ASP A 343 10.34 -6.15 0.47
CA ASP A 343 11.65 -6.39 -0.14
C ASP A 343 12.13 -5.30 -1.11
N GLY A 344 11.37 -4.22 -1.23
CA GLY A 344 11.72 -3.05 -2.01
C GLY A 344 11.68 -3.32 -3.50
N ASP A 345 10.86 -4.27 -3.96
CA ASP A 345 10.71 -4.62 -5.36
C ASP A 345 9.61 -3.84 -6.09
N GLY A 346 8.85 -3.03 -5.36
CA GLY A 346 7.88 -2.08 -5.88
C GLY A 346 6.46 -2.64 -6.00
N ASP A 347 6.19 -3.87 -5.59
CA ASP A 347 4.83 -4.33 -5.29
C ASP A 347 4.55 -4.42 -3.79
N LEU A 348 3.30 -4.11 -3.42
CA LEU A 348 2.89 -4.21 -2.03
C LEU A 348 2.68 -5.67 -1.66
N ASP A 349 3.34 -6.08 -0.59
CA ASP A 349 3.20 -7.37 0.04
C ASP A 349 2.20 -7.33 1.19
N LEU A 350 1.83 -8.50 1.71
CA LEU A 350 1.00 -8.58 2.90
C LEU A 350 1.78 -9.18 4.08
N VAL A 351 1.87 -8.44 5.19
CA VAL A 351 2.47 -8.94 6.43
C VAL A 351 1.36 -9.35 7.39
N GLN A 352 1.43 -10.57 7.91
CA GLN A 352 0.33 -11.18 8.66
C GLN A 352 0.80 -11.95 9.91
N PRO A 353 0.28 -11.59 11.11
CA PRO A 353 0.35 -12.43 12.30
C PRO A 353 -0.52 -13.69 12.14
N ALA A 354 0.05 -14.85 12.42
CA ALA A 354 -0.65 -16.12 12.41
C ALA A 354 -0.98 -16.54 13.85
N PHE A 355 -2.09 -16.03 14.37
CA PHE A 355 -2.48 -16.07 15.79
C PHE A 355 -2.35 -17.45 16.45
N GLN A 356 -2.90 -18.51 15.84
CA GLN A 356 -2.88 -19.88 16.39
C GLN A 356 -1.55 -20.64 16.18
N GLN A 357 -0.63 -20.07 15.40
CA GLN A 357 0.65 -20.70 15.08
C GLN A 357 1.82 -20.04 15.81
N ASP A 358 1.55 -18.93 16.51
CA ASP A 358 2.54 -18.10 17.22
C ASP A 358 3.67 -17.63 16.31
N ARG A 359 3.31 -17.14 15.11
CA ARG A 359 4.24 -16.75 14.03
C ARG A 359 3.84 -15.46 13.34
N ILE A 360 4.81 -14.85 12.68
CA ILE A 360 4.63 -13.76 11.70
C ILE A 360 5.10 -14.24 10.34
N TYR A 361 4.28 -13.98 9.32
CA TYR A 361 4.57 -14.28 7.93
C TYR A 361 4.53 -13.01 7.10
N TRP A 362 5.28 -13.05 6.02
CA TRP A 362 5.23 -12.09 4.93
C TRP A 362 4.82 -12.86 3.67
N LEU A 363 3.72 -12.45 3.06
CA LEU A 363 3.24 -12.99 1.81
C LEU A 363 3.82 -12.11 0.70
N GLU A 364 4.99 -12.54 0.21
CA GLU A 364 5.70 -11.89 -0.89
C GLU A 364 4.82 -11.94 -2.12
N ASN A 365 4.41 -10.77 -2.54
CA ASN A 365 3.73 -10.57 -3.78
C ASN A 365 4.71 -10.87 -4.92
N GLN A 366 4.24 -11.59 -5.93
CA GLN A 366 5.06 -11.92 -7.09
C GLN A 366 4.64 -11.10 -8.29
N THR A 367 3.86 -10.06 -8.05
CA THR A 367 3.33 -9.20 -9.08
C THR A 367 4.37 -8.15 -9.37
N THR A 368 5.40 -8.61 -10.07
CA THR A 368 6.35 -7.77 -10.78
C THR A 368 5.57 -6.64 -11.44
N SER A 369 5.68 -5.41 -10.93
CA SER A 369 4.75 -4.30 -11.21
C SER A 369 4.46 -4.24 -12.71
N TYR A 370 3.20 -4.46 -13.12
CA TYR A 370 2.79 -4.66 -14.52
C TYR A 370 3.63 -5.68 -15.33
N GLY A 371 3.66 -6.94 -14.90
CA GLY A 371 4.37 -7.99 -15.63
C GLY A 371 5.84 -7.67 -15.89
N GLY A 372 6.44 -6.87 -14.99
CA GLY A 372 7.69 -6.20 -15.22
C GLY A 372 8.75 -6.37 -14.13
N ILE A 373 9.95 -6.81 -14.52
CA ILE A 373 11.13 -7.02 -13.68
C ILE A 373 11.78 -5.70 -13.19
N GLY A 374 12.18 -5.65 -11.92
CA GLY A 374 12.98 -4.55 -11.34
C GLY A 374 12.17 -3.59 -10.47
N ALA A 375 12.86 -2.89 -9.57
CA ALA A 375 12.27 -2.08 -8.50
C ALA A 375 12.17 -0.61 -8.89
N LYS A 376 11.06 0.06 -8.59
CA LYS A 376 10.95 1.51 -8.81
C LYS A 376 11.92 2.26 -7.90
N VAL A 377 12.55 3.29 -8.45
CA VAL A 377 13.39 4.22 -7.70
C VAL A 377 13.00 5.61 -8.13
N CYS A 378 12.78 6.52 -7.18
CA CYS A 378 12.39 7.88 -7.46
C CYS A 378 11.04 7.97 -8.20
N TRP A 379 9.98 7.77 -7.43
CA TRP A 379 8.59 7.84 -7.85
C TRP A 379 7.79 8.67 -6.82
N PRO A 380 6.72 9.38 -7.20
CA PRO A 380 6.26 9.60 -8.58
C PRO A 380 7.13 10.60 -9.35
N ALA A 381 7.05 10.54 -10.68
CA ALA A 381 7.62 11.56 -11.55
C ALA A 381 6.78 12.84 -11.55
N GLU A 382 7.35 13.93 -12.06
CA GLU A 382 6.61 15.17 -12.27
C GLU A 382 5.58 14.99 -13.38
N VAL A 383 4.36 15.49 -13.18
CA VAL A 383 3.27 15.41 -14.15
C VAL A 383 3.69 16.03 -15.47
N CYS A 384 3.44 15.33 -16.59
CA CYS A 384 3.75 15.82 -17.93
C CYS A 384 2.48 16.27 -18.67
N SER A 385 2.62 16.78 -19.90
CA SER A 385 1.46 17.28 -20.66
C SER A 385 0.39 16.24 -21.03
N SER A 386 0.63 14.95 -20.75
CA SER A 386 -0.41 13.91 -20.82
C SER A 386 -1.46 14.02 -19.70
N GLY A 387 -1.18 14.80 -18.64
CA GLY A 387 -1.98 14.88 -17.42
C GLY A 387 -1.55 13.89 -16.34
N PHE A 388 -0.59 13.01 -16.63
CA PHE A 388 -0.08 12.01 -15.70
C PHE A 388 1.46 12.07 -15.59
N PRO A 389 2.06 11.62 -14.47
CA PRO A 389 3.49 11.35 -14.38
C PRO A 389 3.93 10.34 -15.43
N GLY A 390 5.10 10.55 -16.05
CA GLY A 390 5.69 9.55 -16.94
C GLY A 390 6.23 8.35 -16.15
N GLU A 391 6.19 7.15 -16.73
CA GLU A 391 6.65 5.93 -16.06
C GLU A 391 7.57 5.09 -16.94
N ILE A 392 8.45 4.31 -16.32
CA ILE A 392 9.26 3.28 -16.96
C ILE A 392 9.11 1.94 -16.24
N SER A 393 8.72 0.90 -16.97
CA SER A 393 8.75 -0.50 -16.51
C SER A 393 9.76 -1.29 -17.34
N ALA A 394 10.13 -2.49 -16.87
CA ALA A 394 10.94 -3.42 -17.64
C ALA A 394 10.29 -4.79 -17.60
N SER A 395 10.31 -5.61 -18.64
CA SER A 395 9.79 -7.00 -18.63
C SER A 395 10.81 -7.98 -19.21
N GLY A 396 10.62 -9.28 -19.04
CA GLY A 396 11.55 -10.32 -19.54
C GLY A 396 12.33 -11.00 -18.41
N SER A 397 13.65 -11.19 -18.58
CA SER A 397 14.51 -11.85 -17.59
C SER A 397 15.66 -10.97 -17.12
N LEU A 398 15.93 -10.99 -15.81
CA LEU A 398 17.13 -10.41 -15.17
C LEU A 398 18.28 -11.41 -15.03
N GLU A 399 18.15 -12.65 -15.50
CA GLU A 399 19.28 -13.57 -15.51
C GLU A 399 20.27 -13.19 -16.61
N ALA A 400 21.51 -12.85 -16.24
CA ALA A 400 22.52 -12.39 -17.20
C ALA A 400 22.79 -13.41 -18.34
N SER A 401 22.52 -14.70 -18.09
CA SER A 401 22.69 -15.78 -19.06
C SER A 401 21.52 -15.99 -20.04
N MET A 402 20.35 -15.42 -19.73
CA MET A 402 19.10 -15.53 -20.52
C MET A 402 18.43 -14.17 -20.74
N ALA A 403 19.21 -13.09 -20.64
CA ALA A 403 18.68 -11.76 -20.46
C ALA A 403 17.88 -11.28 -21.68
N SER A 404 16.61 -10.94 -21.45
CA SER A 404 15.63 -10.52 -22.45
C SER A 404 14.87 -9.27 -21.99
N THR A 405 15.54 -8.41 -21.21
CA THR A 405 14.92 -7.22 -20.61
C THR A 405 14.42 -6.26 -21.69
N MET A 406 13.15 -5.90 -21.61
CA MET A 406 12.46 -4.95 -22.48
C MET A 406 11.93 -3.81 -21.63
N LEU A 407 12.46 -2.61 -21.82
CA LEU A 407 12.07 -1.41 -21.11
C LEU A 407 10.92 -0.73 -21.84
N THR A 408 9.86 -0.36 -21.13
CA THR A 408 8.71 0.35 -21.67
C THR A 408 8.48 1.62 -20.89
N ALA A 409 8.40 2.75 -21.57
CA ALA A 409 7.98 4.02 -20.99
C ALA A 409 6.54 4.33 -21.38
N THR A 410 5.69 4.67 -20.40
CA THR A 410 4.25 4.92 -20.56
C THR A 410 3.84 6.28 -20.02
N SER A 411 2.56 6.64 -20.22
CA SER A 411 1.98 7.90 -19.75
C SER A 411 2.63 9.14 -20.37
N LEU A 412 3.28 8.99 -21.52
CA LEU A 412 3.98 10.06 -22.22
C LEU A 412 3.02 10.82 -23.15
N PRO A 413 3.32 12.09 -23.50
CA PRO A 413 2.62 12.76 -24.58
C PRO A 413 2.75 11.93 -25.87
N PRO A 414 1.69 11.74 -26.68
CA PRO A 414 1.75 10.91 -27.87
C PRO A 414 2.67 11.51 -28.95
N SER A 415 3.23 10.66 -29.83
CA SER A 415 4.07 11.08 -30.97
C SER A 415 5.29 11.94 -30.59
N THR A 416 5.86 11.68 -29.42
CA THR A 416 6.88 12.52 -28.80
C THR A 416 8.20 11.80 -28.68
N PHE A 417 9.27 12.52 -28.98
CA PHE A 417 10.63 12.00 -28.96
C PHE A 417 11.14 11.76 -27.54
N GLY A 418 11.81 10.62 -27.32
CA GLY A 418 12.46 10.27 -26.06
C GLY A 418 13.59 9.27 -26.21
N PHE A 419 14.26 8.96 -25.11
CA PHE A 419 15.27 7.91 -25.02
C PHE A 419 15.42 7.46 -23.56
N ILE A 420 15.94 6.25 -23.37
CA ILE A 420 16.20 5.71 -22.04
C ILE A 420 17.63 6.03 -21.63
N LEU A 421 17.76 6.55 -20.42
CA LEU A 421 18.99 6.82 -19.71
C LEU A 421 19.33 5.64 -18.81
N ALA A 422 20.61 5.52 -18.47
CA ALA A 422 21.03 4.58 -17.45
C ALA A 422 22.27 5.00 -16.67
N SER A 423 22.40 4.45 -15.47
CA SER A 423 23.54 4.65 -14.59
C SER A 423 23.78 3.41 -13.72
N ARG A 424 24.96 3.35 -13.10
CA ARG A 424 25.31 2.37 -12.07
C ARG A 424 24.86 2.78 -10.66
N GLY A 425 24.31 3.97 -10.50
CA GLY A 425 23.80 4.47 -9.21
C GLY A 425 22.49 5.24 -9.35
N ALA A 426 21.84 5.43 -8.20
CA ALA A 426 20.80 6.42 -8.01
C ALA A 426 21.41 7.70 -7.43
N GLN A 427 20.70 8.82 -7.58
CA GLN A 427 21.03 10.09 -6.93
C GLN A 427 19.75 10.79 -6.46
N GLU A 428 19.88 11.73 -5.53
CA GLU A 428 18.76 12.60 -5.14
C GLU A 428 18.17 13.30 -6.36
N MET A 429 16.85 13.54 -6.32
CA MET A 429 16.10 14.20 -7.39
C MET A 429 16.76 15.52 -7.78
N TYR A 430 17.40 15.52 -8.95
CA TYR A 430 18.13 16.68 -9.43
C TYR A 430 17.33 17.43 -10.52
N PRO A 431 16.97 18.70 -10.30
CA PRO A 431 16.27 19.48 -11.32
C PRO A 431 17.19 19.72 -12.52
N VAL A 432 16.69 19.42 -13.72
CA VAL A 432 17.45 19.61 -14.96
C VAL A 432 17.01 20.91 -15.63
N MET A 433 17.99 21.72 -16.04
CA MET A 433 17.72 23.00 -16.71
C MET A 433 16.87 22.79 -17.98
N ASN A 434 15.77 23.54 -18.10
CA ASN A 434 14.78 23.44 -19.18
C ASN A 434 14.02 22.10 -19.23
N SER A 435 13.90 21.44 -18.09
CA SER A 435 13.03 20.29 -17.85
C SER A 435 12.06 20.62 -16.72
N VAL A 436 10.82 20.17 -16.82
CA VAL A 436 9.88 20.14 -15.68
C VAL A 436 10.21 18.96 -14.77
N GLY A 437 10.60 17.82 -15.37
CA GLY A 437 11.00 16.62 -14.63
C GLY A 437 12.38 16.68 -13.99
N ARG A 438 12.60 15.76 -13.04
CA ARG A 438 13.85 15.60 -12.28
C ARG A 438 14.59 14.33 -12.70
N LEU A 439 15.91 14.41 -12.70
CA LEU A 439 16.79 13.27 -12.97
C LEU A 439 17.14 12.57 -11.65
N CYS A 440 16.89 11.26 -11.57
CA CYS A 440 17.06 10.49 -10.33
C CYS A 440 18.17 9.44 -10.39
N ILE A 441 18.83 9.32 -11.54
CA ILE A 441 19.91 8.35 -11.74
C ILE A 441 21.24 9.05 -11.94
N GLY A 442 22.31 8.48 -11.40
CA GLY A 442 23.65 9.06 -11.43
C GLY A 442 24.59 8.37 -10.42
N PRO A 443 25.91 8.61 -10.48
CA PRO A 443 26.64 9.43 -11.45
C PRO A 443 26.82 8.74 -12.82
N GLU A 444 27.55 9.36 -13.75
CA GLU A 444 27.94 8.75 -15.04
C GLU A 444 26.77 8.32 -15.96
N VAL A 445 25.73 9.14 -16.04
CA VAL A 445 24.53 8.84 -16.83
C VAL A 445 24.84 8.65 -18.31
N GLY A 446 24.60 7.43 -18.81
CA GLY A 446 24.61 7.08 -20.22
C GLY A 446 23.26 7.33 -20.88
N ARG A 447 23.28 7.60 -22.19
CA ARG A 447 22.08 7.91 -22.98
C ARG A 447 21.88 6.88 -24.08
N GLY A 448 20.63 6.44 -24.28
CA GLY A 448 20.23 5.61 -25.40
C GLY A 448 20.50 4.12 -25.16
N VAL A 449 19.83 3.53 -24.17
CA VAL A 449 19.79 2.06 -24.01
C VAL A 449 19.29 1.42 -25.31
N GLY A 450 20.00 0.41 -25.81
CA GLY A 450 19.72 -0.20 -27.12
C GLY A 450 20.09 0.66 -28.33
N GLY A 451 20.81 1.78 -28.12
CA GLY A 451 21.33 2.66 -29.17
C GLY A 451 20.28 3.50 -29.90
N ALA A 452 19.02 3.51 -29.45
CA ALA A 452 17.92 4.12 -30.17
C ALA A 452 17.44 5.45 -29.57
N ILE A 453 17.11 6.34 -30.48
CA ILE A 453 16.14 7.41 -30.27
C ILE A 453 14.75 6.83 -30.51
N LEU A 454 13.82 7.13 -29.61
CA LEU A 454 12.47 6.57 -29.62
C LEU A 454 11.43 7.67 -29.82
N ALA A 455 10.23 7.28 -30.23
CA ALA A 455 9.06 8.14 -30.26
C ALA A 455 7.89 7.38 -29.64
N SER A 456 7.15 8.03 -28.76
CA SER A 456 5.92 7.48 -28.19
C SER A 456 4.88 7.27 -29.28
N ASP A 457 4.12 6.19 -29.18
CA ASP A 457 3.02 5.89 -30.06
C ASP A 457 1.78 6.74 -29.75
N ALA A 458 0.64 6.39 -30.36
CA ALA A 458 -0.63 7.09 -30.14
C ALA A 458 -1.19 6.91 -28.72
N ALA A 459 -0.75 5.88 -27.99
CA ALA A 459 -1.12 5.62 -26.61
C ALA A 459 -0.14 6.26 -25.62
N GLY A 460 0.88 6.98 -26.10
CA GLY A 460 1.85 7.63 -25.22
C GLY A 460 2.90 6.66 -24.69
N SER A 461 3.25 5.60 -25.46
CA SER A 461 4.22 4.60 -25.02
C SER A 461 5.34 4.37 -26.02
N PHE A 462 6.54 4.08 -25.54
CA PHE A 462 7.60 3.48 -26.35
C PHE A 462 8.31 2.35 -25.60
N SER A 463 8.85 1.39 -26.36
CA SER A 463 9.53 0.22 -25.81
C SER A 463 10.87 -0.03 -26.49
N ILE A 464 11.85 -0.55 -25.74
CA ILE A 464 13.16 -0.95 -26.27
C ILE A 464 13.75 -2.14 -25.51
N ALA A 465 14.33 -3.07 -26.25
CA ALA A 465 15.13 -4.14 -25.65
C ALA A 465 16.48 -3.61 -25.16
N VAL A 466 16.91 -4.07 -23.98
CA VAL A 466 18.24 -3.79 -23.45
C VAL A 466 19.29 -4.48 -24.31
N ASP A 467 20.32 -3.73 -24.71
CA ASP A 467 21.53 -4.30 -25.31
C ASP A 467 22.51 -4.68 -24.21
N PHE A 468 22.49 -5.96 -23.82
CA PHE A 468 23.35 -6.51 -22.77
C PHE A 468 24.85 -6.45 -23.09
N ALA A 469 25.23 -6.32 -24.36
CA ALA A 469 26.63 -6.17 -24.74
C ALA A 469 27.11 -4.72 -24.63
N ALA A 470 26.17 -3.75 -24.63
CA ALA A 470 26.48 -2.34 -24.78
C ALA A 470 25.53 -1.44 -23.99
N MET A 471 25.44 -1.64 -22.68
CA MET A 471 24.74 -0.71 -21.80
C MET A 471 25.46 0.64 -21.74
N PRO A 472 24.82 1.79 -22.03
CA PRO A 472 25.49 3.08 -22.03
C PRO A 472 25.89 3.57 -20.63
N THR A 473 27.04 4.25 -20.58
CA THR A 473 27.54 5.08 -19.47
C THR A 473 27.87 6.48 -20.02
N SER A 474 28.29 7.42 -19.17
CA SER A 474 28.62 8.79 -19.61
C SER A 474 29.72 8.88 -20.67
N THR A 475 30.63 7.90 -20.76
CA THR A 475 31.79 7.94 -21.68
C THR A 475 31.86 6.79 -22.69
N THR A 476 31.25 5.64 -22.40
CA THR A 476 31.31 4.43 -23.25
C THR A 476 30.07 3.55 -23.05
N SER A 477 29.94 2.45 -23.77
CA SER A 477 29.06 1.35 -23.41
C SER A 477 29.86 0.21 -22.76
N VAL A 478 29.24 -0.51 -21.82
CA VAL A 478 29.83 -1.68 -21.14
C VAL A 478 28.83 -2.84 -21.15
N PRO A 479 29.30 -4.10 -21.12
CA PRO A 479 28.40 -5.24 -21.00
C PRO A 479 27.76 -5.30 -19.61
N VAL A 480 26.55 -5.84 -19.55
CA VAL A 480 25.87 -6.20 -18.31
C VAL A 480 26.40 -7.55 -17.82
N MET A 481 26.79 -7.63 -16.57
CA MET A 481 27.33 -8.82 -15.92
C MET A 481 26.38 -9.34 -14.83
N GLN A 482 26.56 -10.61 -14.45
CA GLN A 482 25.87 -11.19 -13.31
C GLN A 482 26.23 -10.42 -12.02
N GLY A 483 25.22 -10.09 -11.21
CA GLY A 483 25.36 -9.28 -10.00
C GLY A 483 25.37 -7.77 -10.25
N ASP A 484 25.31 -7.32 -11.51
CA ASP A 484 25.24 -5.89 -11.82
C ASP A 484 23.91 -5.28 -11.37
N VAL A 485 23.98 -4.08 -10.81
CA VAL A 485 22.83 -3.22 -10.59
C VAL A 485 22.90 -2.06 -11.58
N TRP A 486 21.78 -1.81 -12.25
CA TRP A 486 21.60 -0.70 -13.18
C TRP A 486 20.35 0.09 -12.80
N TYR A 487 20.42 1.39 -12.96
CA TYR A 487 19.29 2.30 -12.78
C TYR A 487 18.95 2.89 -14.14
N VAL A 488 17.69 2.83 -14.54
CA VAL A 488 17.21 3.34 -15.82
C VAL A 488 16.08 4.35 -15.63
N GLN A 489 16.03 5.35 -16.49
CA GLN A 489 14.99 6.40 -16.46
C GLN A 489 14.75 6.87 -17.89
N ALA A 490 13.51 7.08 -18.31
CA ALA A 490 13.24 7.64 -19.62
C ALA A 490 13.23 9.17 -19.56
N TRP A 491 13.89 9.80 -20.52
CA TRP A 491 13.74 11.22 -20.81
C TRP A 491 12.87 11.38 -22.06
N PHE A 492 12.00 12.37 -22.07
CA PHE A 492 11.15 12.67 -23.22
C PHE A 492 10.92 14.17 -23.38
N ARG A 493 10.68 14.58 -24.62
CA ARG A 493 10.21 15.94 -24.94
C ARG A 493 8.85 16.16 -24.30
N ASP A 494 8.56 17.38 -23.88
CA ASP A 494 7.25 17.70 -23.33
C ASP A 494 6.83 19.12 -23.73
N ALA A 495 5.54 19.42 -23.61
CA ALA A 495 4.99 20.72 -23.94
C ALA A 495 3.85 21.07 -22.98
N ASP A 496 4.21 21.66 -21.85
CA ASP A 496 3.25 22.04 -20.81
C ASP A 496 2.50 23.33 -21.22
N PRO A 497 1.14 23.36 -21.15
CA PRO A 497 0.31 24.52 -21.43
C PRO A 497 0.71 25.83 -20.71
N GLY A 498 1.48 25.77 -19.62
CA GLY A 498 1.98 26.96 -18.90
C GLY A 498 3.45 27.33 -19.16
N VAL A 499 4.28 26.38 -19.59
CA VAL A 499 5.75 26.52 -19.66
C VAL A 499 6.24 26.59 -21.12
N GLY A 500 5.47 26.05 -22.06
CA GLY A 500 5.88 25.90 -23.46
C GLY A 500 6.71 24.65 -23.69
N VAL A 501 7.57 24.66 -24.72
CA VAL A 501 8.38 23.49 -25.08
C VAL A 501 9.43 23.22 -23.99
N THR A 502 9.35 22.04 -23.38
CA THR A 502 10.19 21.60 -22.28
C THR A 502 10.60 20.13 -22.48
N SER A 503 11.09 19.49 -21.42
CA SER A 503 11.23 18.05 -21.31
C SER A 503 10.75 17.58 -19.95
N ASN A 504 10.57 16.26 -19.85
CA ASN A 504 10.24 15.62 -18.59
C ASN A 504 10.96 14.26 -18.51
N PHE A 505 10.90 13.66 -17.33
CA PHE A 505 11.46 12.35 -17.03
C PHE A 505 10.35 11.46 -16.49
N THR A 506 10.48 10.16 -16.74
CA THR A 506 9.67 9.17 -16.03
C THR A 506 10.19 8.98 -14.61
N ASP A 507 9.52 8.13 -13.82
CA ASP A 507 10.17 7.51 -12.67
C ASP A 507 11.42 6.72 -13.12
N ALA A 508 12.25 6.30 -12.16
CA ALA A 508 13.40 5.45 -12.46
C ALA A 508 13.16 4.01 -11.98
N LEU A 509 13.96 3.09 -12.50
CA LEU A 509 13.86 1.67 -12.23
C LEU A 509 15.25 1.10 -11.96
N ARG A 510 15.38 0.37 -10.85
CA ARG A 510 16.54 -0.41 -10.46
C ARG A 510 16.40 -1.85 -10.95
N LEU A 511 17.33 -2.24 -11.80
CA LEU A 511 17.47 -3.56 -12.38
C LEU A 511 18.67 -4.27 -11.75
N GLN A 512 18.41 -5.35 -11.00
CA GLN A 512 19.47 -6.18 -10.42
C GLN A 512 19.60 -7.50 -11.20
N TYR A 513 20.65 -7.62 -11.99
CA TYR A 513 20.90 -8.80 -12.81
C TYR A 513 21.47 -9.93 -11.96
N ARG A 514 20.85 -11.12 -12.04
CA ARG A 514 21.17 -12.30 -11.22
C ARG A 514 21.86 -13.40 -12.01
#